data_AF-A0A843MBR4-F1
#
_entry.id   AF-A0A843MBR4-F1
#
_cell.length_a   1.000
_cell.length_b   1.000
_cell.length_c   1.000
_cell.angle_alpha   90.00
_cell.angle_beta   90.00
_cell.angle_gamma   90.00
#
_symmetry.space_group_name_H-M   'P 1'
#
loop_
_entity.id
_entity.type
_entity.pdbx_description
1 polymer ?
#
loop_
_entity_poly.entity_id
_entity_poly.type
_entity_poly.pdbx_seq_one_letter_code
_entity_poly.pdbx_strand_id
1 'polypeptide(L)'
;MSRQRFQNSRICSPPEVQFEEWALVYESRTVGYMIALFTDDIAYFLHLAVAEECRGKGFGSRAIEFFNRKFASHLIFFAVETPSEDAENQWQRLARIRLYERYGYRLAGIDILDDGTPFSVMCRSTASEEDIRKNPCIYGSYG
;
A
#
# COMPACT_ATOMS: atom_id res chain seq x y z
N MET A 1 48.85 -17.31 16.18
CA MET A 1 48.26 -16.12 15.52
C MET A 1 47.23 -16.60 14.51
N SER A 2 45.97 -16.69 14.93
CA SER A 2 44.83 -17.17 14.15
C SER A 2 44.28 -16.05 13.25
N ARG A 3 44.28 -16.27 11.93
CA ARG A 3 43.62 -15.38 10.97
C ARG A 3 42.12 -15.58 11.07
N GLN A 4 41.39 -14.60 11.61
CA GLN A 4 39.94 -14.51 11.48
C GLN A 4 39.58 -14.41 9.99
N ARG A 5 38.80 -15.37 9.49
CA ARG A 5 38.11 -15.27 8.20
C ARG A 5 36.80 -14.54 8.46
N PHE A 6 36.67 -13.32 7.95
CA PHE A 6 35.38 -12.66 7.83
C PHE A 6 34.64 -13.33 6.67
N GLN A 7 33.49 -13.93 6.97
CA GLN A 7 32.56 -14.45 5.96
C GLN A 7 31.88 -13.23 5.33
N ASN A 8 31.96 -13.08 4.01
CA ASN A 8 31.23 -12.05 3.27
C ASN A 8 29.74 -12.18 3.60
N SER A 9 29.20 -11.25 4.39
CA SER A 9 27.76 -11.01 4.40
C SER A 9 27.39 -10.59 2.99
N ARG A 10 26.45 -11.31 2.37
CA ARG A 10 25.88 -10.87 1.09
C ARG A 10 25.31 -9.48 1.33
N ILE A 11 25.94 -8.47 0.75
CA ILE A 11 25.29 -7.18 0.53
C ILE A 11 24.20 -7.50 -0.49
N CYS A 12 22.97 -7.77 -0.03
CA CYS A 12 21.82 -7.66 -0.91
C CYS A 12 21.81 -6.21 -1.37
N SER A 13 22.07 -5.97 -2.65
CA SER A 13 21.67 -4.72 -3.28
C SER A 13 20.18 -4.49 -2.95
N PRO A 14 19.78 -3.26 -2.59
CA PRO A 14 18.38 -2.97 -2.31
C PRO A 14 17.55 -3.39 -3.54
N PRO A 15 16.36 -4.00 -3.32
CA PRO A 15 15.52 -4.41 -4.43
C PRO A 15 15.17 -3.19 -5.28
N GLU A 16 15.22 -3.33 -6.60
CA GLU A 16 14.83 -2.28 -7.53
C GLU A 16 13.33 -2.02 -7.38
N VAL A 17 12.97 -0.80 -6.98
CA VAL A 17 11.58 -0.39 -6.79
C VAL A 17 11.07 0.19 -8.10
N GLN A 18 10.00 -0.39 -8.61
CA GLN A 18 9.26 0.08 -9.76
C GLN A 18 8.07 0.94 -9.32
N PHE A 19 7.70 1.89 -10.16
CA PHE A 19 6.58 2.81 -9.96
C PHE A 19 5.62 2.71 -11.15
N GLU A 20 4.33 2.58 -10.88
CA GLU A 20 3.28 2.68 -11.89
C GLU A 20 2.13 3.58 -11.43
N GLU A 21 1.63 4.39 -12.34
CA GLU A 21 0.44 5.22 -12.20
C GLU A 21 -0.59 4.84 -13.26
N TRP A 22 -1.85 4.70 -12.85
CA TRP A 22 -2.97 4.44 -13.75
C TRP A 22 -4.06 5.49 -13.58
N ALA A 23 -4.49 6.07 -14.69
CA ALA A 23 -5.72 6.84 -14.75
C ALA A 23 -6.93 5.90 -14.82
N LEU A 24 -7.95 6.17 -14.00
CA LEU A 24 -9.25 5.54 -14.13
C LEU A 24 -10.05 6.35 -15.16
N VAL A 25 -10.37 5.75 -16.31
CA VAL A 25 -11.07 6.43 -17.41
C VAL A 25 -12.47 5.84 -17.59
N TYR A 26 -13.48 6.72 -17.66
CA TYR A 26 -14.87 6.37 -17.94
C TYR A 26 -15.46 7.42 -18.89
N GLU A 27 -16.13 6.98 -19.97
CA GLU A 27 -16.71 7.86 -21.00
C GLU A 27 -15.72 8.94 -21.51
N SER A 28 -14.48 8.52 -21.79
CA SER A 28 -13.39 9.39 -22.26
C SER A 28 -12.98 10.51 -21.28
N ARG A 29 -13.32 10.38 -20.00
CA ARG A 29 -12.91 11.31 -18.93
C ARG A 29 -12.13 10.58 -17.85
N THR A 30 -11.12 11.23 -17.30
CA THR A 30 -10.43 10.75 -16.10
C THR A 30 -11.33 10.95 -14.89
N VAL A 31 -11.68 9.86 -14.21
CA VAL A 31 -12.55 9.84 -13.02
C VAL A 31 -11.78 9.52 -11.75
N GLY A 32 -10.47 9.32 -11.85
CA GLY A 32 -9.60 9.01 -10.72
C GLY A 32 -8.20 8.58 -11.17
N TYR A 33 -7.37 8.25 -10.19
CA TYR A 33 -6.03 7.71 -10.42
C TYR A 33 -5.66 6.72 -9.32
N MET A 34 -4.76 5.80 -9.65
CA MET A 34 -4.17 4.81 -8.75
C MET A 34 -2.66 4.84 -8.93
N ILE A 35 -1.92 4.80 -7.82
CA ILE A 35 -0.47 4.80 -7.81
C ILE A 35 0.02 3.61 -6.99
N ALA A 36 1.02 2.90 -7.51
CA ALA A 36 1.65 1.79 -6.82
C ALA A 36 3.17 1.79 -6.96
N LEU A 37 3.81 1.25 -5.92
CA LEU A 37 5.22 0.93 -5.89
C LEU A 37 5.36 -0.58 -5.74
N PHE A 38 6.30 -1.21 -6.43
CA PHE A 38 6.44 -2.66 -6.33
C PHE A 38 7.86 -3.14 -6.64
N THR A 39 8.19 -4.29 -6.09
CA THR A 39 9.38 -5.11 -6.42
C THR A 39 8.88 -6.42 -7.04
N ASP A 40 9.78 -7.37 -7.29
CA ASP A 40 9.40 -8.69 -7.81
C ASP A 40 8.45 -9.47 -6.88
N ASP A 41 8.49 -9.20 -5.57
CA ASP A 41 7.76 -9.97 -4.55
C ASP A 41 6.67 -9.17 -3.82
N ILE A 42 6.76 -7.83 -3.82
CA ILE A 42 5.91 -6.97 -2.99
C ILE A 42 5.24 -5.91 -3.85
N ALA A 43 3.95 -5.68 -3.63
CA ALA A 43 3.21 -4.56 -4.22
C ALA A 43 2.61 -3.69 -3.13
N TYR A 44 2.99 -2.41 -3.13
CA TYR A 44 2.50 -1.38 -2.24
C TYR A 44 1.53 -0.46 -2.95
N PHE A 45 0.32 -0.38 -2.43
CA PHE A 45 -0.71 0.50 -2.95
C PHE A 45 -0.61 1.87 -2.28
N LEU A 46 0.04 2.82 -2.96
CA LEU A 46 0.39 4.12 -2.41
C LEU A 46 -0.81 5.07 -2.34
N HIS A 47 -1.60 5.13 -3.43
CA HIS A 47 -2.70 6.09 -3.49
C HIS A 47 -3.83 5.64 -4.43
N LEU A 48 -5.07 5.91 -4.04
CA LEU A 48 -6.25 5.84 -4.91
C LEU A 48 -7.19 6.98 -4.60
N ALA A 49 -7.47 7.77 -5.63
CA ALA A 49 -8.47 8.81 -5.59
C ALA A 49 -9.51 8.58 -6.68
N VAL A 50 -10.78 8.77 -6.31
CA VAL A 50 -11.90 8.86 -7.24
C VAL A 50 -12.49 10.25 -7.10
N ALA A 51 -12.70 10.92 -8.23
CA ALA A 51 -13.34 12.23 -8.32
C ALA A 51 -14.65 12.22 -7.53
N GLU A 52 -14.92 13.30 -6.80
CA GLU A 52 -15.99 13.36 -5.80
C GLU A 52 -17.37 13.03 -6.40
N GLU A 53 -17.67 13.61 -7.55
CA GLU A 53 -18.86 13.38 -8.36
C GLU A 53 -18.98 11.94 -8.93
N CYS A 54 -17.90 11.16 -8.86
CA CYS A 54 -17.81 9.78 -9.32
C CYS A 54 -17.77 8.75 -8.18
N ARG A 55 -17.72 9.20 -6.91
CA ARG A 55 -17.72 8.30 -5.75
C ARG A 55 -19.05 7.54 -5.67
N GLY A 56 -19.02 6.36 -5.05
CA GLY A 56 -20.20 5.48 -4.93
C GLY A 56 -20.60 4.73 -6.22
N LYS A 57 -19.96 4.99 -7.36
CA LYS A 57 -20.25 4.34 -8.67
C LYS A 57 -19.41 3.08 -8.97
N GLY A 58 -18.67 2.59 -7.97
CA GLY A 58 -17.86 1.38 -8.07
C GLY A 58 -16.49 1.53 -8.76
N PHE A 59 -16.02 2.74 -9.05
CA PHE A 59 -14.70 2.94 -9.66
C PHE A 59 -13.54 2.49 -8.75
N GLY A 60 -13.60 2.82 -7.45
CA GLY A 60 -12.59 2.35 -6.49
C GLY A 60 -12.55 0.83 -6.37
N SER A 61 -13.72 0.18 -6.33
CA SER A 61 -13.88 -1.27 -6.40
C SER A 61 -13.17 -1.88 -7.61
N ARG A 62 -13.44 -1.37 -8.82
CA ARG A 62 -12.81 -1.87 -10.06
C ARG A 62 -11.29 -1.65 -10.06
N ALA A 63 -10.82 -0.56 -9.49
CA ALA A 63 -9.39 -0.30 -9.36
C ALA A 63 -8.72 -1.32 -8.44
N ILE A 64 -9.32 -1.65 -7.29
CA ILE A 64 -8.80 -2.67 -6.37
C ILE A 64 -8.81 -4.06 -7.03
N GLU A 65 -9.84 -4.39 -7.79
CA GLU A 65 -9.89 -5.65 -8.54
C GLU A 65 -8.81 -5.74 -9.61
N PHE A 66 -8.56 -4.65 -10.34
CA PHE A 66 -7.45 -4.55 -11.28
C PHE A 66 -6.11 -4.76 -10.56
N PHE A 67 -5.89 -4.05 -9.46
CA PHE A 67 -4.67 -4.14 -8.66
C PHE A 67 -4.43 -5.57 -8.16
N ASN A 68 -5.47 -6.21 -7.60
CA ASN A 68 -5.44 -7.59 -7.14
C ASN A 68 -5.09 -8.60 -8.23
N ARG A 69 -5.54 -8.38 -9.47
CA ARG A 69 -5.22 -9.25 -10.61
C ARG A 69 -3.80 -9.03 -11.10
N LYS A 70 -3.36 -7.76 -11.22
CA LYS A 70 -2.02 -7.41 -11.68
C LYS A 70 -0.95 -7.97 -10.74
N PHE A 71 -1.15 -7.83 -9.44
CA PHE A 71 -0.19 -8.24 -8.41
C PHE A 71 -0.58 -9.55 -7.71
N ALA A 72 -1.23 -10.47 -8.43
CA ALA A 72 -1.77 -11.70 -7.85
C ALA A 72 -0.71 -12.62 -7.21
N SER A 73 0.53 -12.55 -7.70
CA SER A 73 1.69 -13.30 -7.16
C SER A 73 2.46 -12.56 -6.07
N HIS A 74 2.14 -11.30 -5.79
CA HIS A 74 2.90 -10.47 -4.86
C HIS A 74 2.28 -10.50 -3.46
N LEU A 75 3.10 -10.24 -2.45
CA LEU A 75 2.61 -9.80 -1.15
C LEU A 75 2.06 -8.39 -1.29
N ILE A 76 0.76 -8.23 -1.05
CA ILE A 76 0.10 -6.93 -1.14
C ILE A 76 -0.15 -6.37 0.25
N PHE A 77 0.28 -5.13 0.46
CA PHE A 77 -0.10 -4.32 1.61
C PHE A 77 -0.08 -2.83 1.30
N PHE A 78 -0.69 -2.04 2.16
CA PHE A 78 -0.72 -0.57 2.07
C PHE A 78 -1.11 0.04 3.41
N ALA A 79 -0.92 1.35 3.55
CA ALA A 79 -1.34 2.09 4.72
C ALA A 79 -2.63 2.89 4.45
N VAL A 80 -3.52 2.96 5.44
CA VAL A 80 -4.74 3.77 5.40
C VAL A 80 -4.75 4.73 6.58
N GLU A 81 -5.16 5.98 6.37
CA GLU A 81 -5.25 6.95 7.46
C GLU A 81 -6.07 6.37 8.62
N THR A 82 -5.49 6.36 9.82
CA THR A 82 -6.14 5.82 11.01
C THR A 82 -7.39 6.67 11.31
N PRO A 83 -8.58 6.07 11.45
CA PRO A 83 -9.77 6.81 11.85
C PRO A 83 -9.55 7.50 13.19
N SER A 84 -9.83 8.80 13.25
CA SER A 84 -9.83 9.58 14.49
C SER A 84 -11.21 10.21 14.67
N GLU A 85 -11.75 10.17 15.88
CA GLU A 85 -13.06 10.76 16.21
C GLU A 85 -13.08 12.28 16.01
N ASP A 86 -11.91 12.92 16.09
CA ASP A 86 -11.76 14.37 15.93
C ASP A 86 -11.56 14.81 14.46
N ALA A 87 -11.49 13.86 13.52
CA ALA A 87 -11.26 14.16 12.11
C ALA A 87 -12.58 14.33 11.33
N GLU A 88 -12.76 15.45 10.63
CA GLU A 88 -13.94 15.70 9.79
C GLU A 88 -14.19 14.60 8.75
N ASN A 89 -13.11 13.94 8.28
CA ASN A 89 -13.16 12.88 7.29
C ASN A 89 -13.20 11.45 7.89
N GLN A 90 -13.48 11.28 9.19
CA GLN A 90 -13.52 9.97 9.86
C GLN A 90 -14.39 8.95 9.12
N TRP A 91 -15.60 9.34 8.72
CA TRP A 91 -16.52 8.46 7.99
C TRP A 91 -15.95 8.00 6.64
N GLN A 92 -15.15 8.85 5.98
CA GLN A 92 -14.46 8.49 4.74
C GLN A 92 -13.31 7.49 5.02
N ARG A 93 -12.56 7.68 6.11
CA ARG A 93 -11.52 6.75 6.56
C ARG A 93 -12.10 5.35 6.82
N LEU A 94 -13.20 5.29 7.58
CA LEU A 94 -13.93 4.04 7.85
C LEU A 94 -14.49 3.40 6.57
N ALA A 95 -15.02 4.19 5.65
CA ALA A 95 -15.53 3.68 4.38
C ALA A 95 -14.42 3.05 3.52
N ARG A 96 -13.20 3.63 3.52
CA ARG A 96 -12.02 3.06 2.85
C ARG A 96 -11.63 1.72 3.47
N ILE A 97 -11.54 1.63 4.79
CA ILE A 97 -11.24 0.36 5.49
C ILE A 97 -12.26 -0.71 5.12
N ARG A 98 -13.56 -0.42 5.23
CA ARG A 98 -14.63 -1.37 4.88
C ARG A 98 -14.60 -1.80 3.42
N LEU A 99 -14.20 -0.90 2.52
CA LEU A 99 -14.00 -1.25 1.10
C LEU A 99 -12.89 -2.29 0.97
N TYR A 100 -11.74 -2.06 1.59
CA TYR A 100 -10.63 -3.01 1.55
C TYR A 100 -10.94 -4.34 2.23
N GLU A 101 -11.65 -4.33 3.36
CA GLU A 101 -12.10 -5.56 4.02
C GLU A 101 -12.95 -6.45 3.11
N ARG A 102 -13.86 -5.85 2.31
CA ARG A 102 -14.65 -6.60 1.30
C ARG A 102 -13.81 -7.25 0.21
N TYR A 103 -12.59 -6.75 -0.02
CA TYR A 103 -11.64 -7.30 -0.98
C TYR A 103 -10.58 -8.22 -0.35
N GLY A 104 -10.82 -8.67 0.90
CA GLY A 104 -10.01 -9.65 1.60
C GLY A 104 -8.80 -9.08 2.32
N TYR A 105 -8.71 -7.76 2.46
CA TYR A 105 -7.67 -7.11 3.26
C TYR A 105 -8.06 -7.10 4.74
N ARG A 106 -7.06 -7.10 5.63
CA ARG A 106 -7.25 -6.96 7.07
C ARG A 106 -6.19 -6.04 7.65
N LEU A 107 -6.51 -5.38 8.76
CA LEU A 107 -5.52 -4.65 9.56
C LEU A 107 -4.40 -5.60 10.00
N ALA A 108 -3.15 -5.17 9.83
CA ALA A 108 -1.97 -5.93 10.21
C ALA A 108 -1.58 -5.73 11.68
N GLY A 109 -2.22 -4.79 12.40
CA GLY A 109 -1.84 -4.39 13.76
C GLY A 109 -0.55 -3.56 13.80
N ILE A 110 -0.18 -2.95 12.66
CA ILE A 110 1.00 -2.11 12.51
C ILE A 110 0.52 -0.71 12.16
N ASP A 111 0.98 0.27 12.92
CA ASP A 111 0.73 1.68 12.67
C ASP A 111 2.04 2.35 12.24
N ILE A 112 1.91 3.32 11.33
CA ILE A 112 3.00 4.16 10.83
C ILE A 112 2.61 5.62 10.98
N LEU A 113 3.60 6.48 11.11
CA LEU A 113 3.42 7.93 11.06
C LEU A 113 4.02 8.43 9.75
N ASP A 114 3.27 9.22 8.99
CA ASP A 114 3.76 9.85 7.76
C ASP A 114 3.38 11.34 7.82
N ASP A 115 4.41 12.21 7.83
CA ASP A 115 4.28 13.66 8.03
C ASP A 115 3.33 14.05 9.19
N GLY A 116 3.48 13.37 10.33
CA GLY A 116 2.64 13.60 11.52
C GLY A 116 1.21 13.04 11.42
N THR A 117 0.84 12.42 10.30
CA THR A 117 -0.46 11.76 10.12
C THR A 117 -0.35 10.26 10.44
N PRO A 118 -1.20 9.71 11.33
CA PRO A 118 -1.19 8.29 11.64
C PRO A 118 -1.89 7.47 10.55
N PHE A 119 -1.28 6.35 10.17
CA PHE A 119 -1.85 5.36 9.28
C PHE A 119 -1.74 3.95 9.87
N SER A 120 -2.69 3.10 9.53
CA SER A 120 -2.68 1.67 9.89
C SER A 120 -2.46 0.83 8.64
N VAL A 121 -1.62 -0.20 8.73
CA VAL A 121 -1.28 -1.08 7.60
C VAL A 121 -2.37 -2.15 7.40
N MET A 122 -2.74 -2.40 6.14
CA MET A 122 -3.63 -3.47 5.72
C MET A 122 -2.95 -4.43 4.74
N CYS A 123 -3.24 -5.73 4.83
CA CYS A 123 -2.66 -6.77 3.96
C CYS A 123 -3.68 -7.89 3.63
N ARG A 124 -3.48 -8.63 2.52
CA ARG A 124 -4.40 -9.70 2.06
C ARG A 124 -4.02 -11.10 2.54
N SER A 125 -2.73 -11.37 2.71
CA SER A 125 -2.17 -12.62 3.22
C SER A 125 -1.53 -12.40 4.59
N THR A 126 -0.97 -13.44 5.21
CA THR A 126 -0.01 -13.26 6.31
C THR A 126 1.24 -12.58 5.76
N ALA A 127 1.24 -11.25 5.72
CA ALA A 127 2.48 -10.48 5.69
C ALA A 127 3.00 -10.40 7.12
N SER A 128 4.20 -10.90 7.37
CA SER A 128 4.86 -10.71 8.66
C SER A 128 5.29 -9.25 8.81
N GLU A 129 5.51 -8.80 10.04
CA GLU A 129 6.19 -7.51 10.28
C GLU A 129 7.52 -7.41 9.51
N GLU A 130 8.22 -8.53 9.31
CA GLU A 130 9.48 -8.59 8.59
C GLU A 130 9.29 -8.32 7.08
N ASP A 131 8.23 -8.84 6.46
CA ASP A 131 7.92 -8.59 5.04
C ASP A 131 7.57 -7.12 4.82
N ILE A 132 6.85 -6.54 5.77
CA ILE A 132 6.48 -5.12 5.77
C ILE A 132 7.72 -4.25 5.99
N ARG A 133 8.63 -4.65 6.90
CA ARG A 133 9.92 -3.99 7.15
C ARG A 133 10.91 -4.06 6.00
N LYS A 134 10.87 -5.15 5.22
CA LYS A 134 11.70 -5.32 4.03
C LYS A 134 11.28 -4.43 2.87
N ASN A 135 10.09 -3.83 2.93
CA ASN A 135 9.64 -2.95 1.87
C ASN A 135 10.32 -1.58 2.01
N PRO A 136 11.22 -1.23 1.07
CA PRO A 136 11.90 0.07 1.07
C PRO A 136 10.92 1.24 0.97
N CYS A 137 9.67 1.02 0.56
CA CYS A 137 8.66 2.06 0.39
C CYS A 137 8.02 2.56 1.70
N ILE A 138 8.09 1.80 2.81
CA ILE A 138 7.57 2.27 4.11
C ILE A 138 8.59 3.13 4.85
N TYR A 139 9.88 2.89 4.66
CA TYR A 139 10.95 3.50 5.46
C TYR A 139 11.71 4.63 4.74
N GLY A 140 11.24 5.05 3.56
CA GLY A 140 11.87 6.10 2.76
C GLY A 140 11.73 7.55 3.30
N SER A 141 10.98 7.77 4.39
CA SER A 141 10.72 9.12 4.93
C SER A 141 11.26 9.38 6.34
N TYR A 142 11.95 8.42 6.98
CA TYR A 142 12.69 8.67 8.23
C TYR A 142 14.17 8.90 7.93
N GLY A 143 14.48 10.11 7.43
CA GLY A 143 15.81 10.69 7.39
C GLY A 143 15.85 11.95 8.24
#